data_AF-A0A2R5L278-F1
#
_entry.id   AF-A0A2R5L278-F1
#
_cell.length_a   1.000
_cell.length_b   1.000
_cell.length_c   1.000
_cell.angle_alpha   90.00
_cell.angle_beta   90.00
_cell.angle_gamma   90.00
#
_symmetry.space_group_name_H-M   'P 1'
#
loop_
_entity.id
_entity.type
_entity.pdbx_description
1 polymer ?
#
loop_
_entity_poly.entity_id
_entity_poly.type
_entity_poly.pdbx_seq_one_letter_code
_entity_poly.pdbx_strand_id
1 'polypeptide(L)'
;TLRGDAAVKLLNKFGLLEQCIDYACESLQFEFAFDLAKISMKKKVPDIHYKYAMALEDDGKFAEAEKQFIDADKPKEAVLMYVHAQDWENAQKVAEAHDPESVGDVLVGQARLAFSQKNHPKAESLLLRAQRPE
;
A
#
# COMPACT_ATOMS: atom_id res chain seq x y z
N THR A 1 -29.89 7.98 3.57
CA THR A 1 -29.08 6.75 3.43
C THR A 1 -29.89 5.47 3.15
N LEU A 2 -31.16 5.51 2.68
CA LEU A 2 -31.95 4.29 2.38
C LEU A 2 -32.05 3.90 0.88
N ARG A 3 -31.58 4.74 -0.07
CA ARG A 3 -31.78 4.49 -1.51
C ARG A 3 -30.69 3.63 -2.17
N GLY A 4 -29.50 3.52 -1.57
CA GLY A 4 -28.38 2.73 -2.11
C GLY A 4 -28.55 1.23 -1.91
N ASP A 5 -28.94 0.80 -0.71
CA ASP A 5 -29.04 -0.62 -0.34
C ASP A 5 -29.93 -1.46 -1.27
N ALA A 6 -31.03 -0.89 -1.75
CA ALA A 6 -31.92 -1.58 -2.68
C ALA A 6 -31.25 -1.81 -4.04
N ALA A 7 -30.53 -0.81 -4.56
CA ALA A 7 -29.78 -0.92 -5.81
C ALA A 7 -28.63 -1.93 -5.67
N VAL A 8 -27.89 -1.91 -4.56
CA VAL A 8 -26.79 -2.86 -4.31
C VAL A 8 -27.30 -4.29 -4.17
N LYS A 9 -28.42 -4.50 -3.44
CA LYS A 9 -29.07 -5.81 -3.36
C LYS A 9 -29.54 -6.31 -4.73
N LEU A 10 -30.03 -5.42 -5.59
CA LEU A 10 -30.44 -5.75 -6.95
C LEU A 10 -29.24 -6.15 -7.82
N LEU A 11 -28.16 -5.36 -7.81
CA LEU A 11 -26.90 -5.68 -8.50
C LEU A 11 -26.35 -7.03 -8.05
N ASN A 12 -26.40 -7.32 -6.75
CA ASN A 12 -25.96 -8.60 -6.21
C ASN A 12 -26.85 -9.76 -6.69
N LYS A 13 -28.18 -9.59 -6.70
CA LYS A 13 -29.14 -10.59 -7.19
C LYS A 13 -28.91 -10.94 -8.66
N PHE A 14 -28.49 -9.98 -9.48
CA PHE A 14 -28.17 -10.21 -10.89
C PHE A 14 -26.70 -10.61 -11.14
N GLY A 15 -25.88 -10.75 -10.10
CA GLY A 15 -24.46 -11.10 -10.25
C GLY A 15 -23.59 -10.00 -10.86
N LEU A 16 -24.07 -8.75 -10.85
CA LEU A 16 -23.39 -7.60 -11.48
C LEU A 16 -22.59 -6.75 -10.48
N LEU A 17 -22.76 -6.98 -9.18
CA LEU A 17 -22.14 -6.14 -8.14
C LEU A 17 -20.62 -6.14 -8.22
N GLU A 18 -20.02 -7.30 -8.49
CA GLU A 18 -18.56 -7.43 -8.61
C GLU A 18 -18.01 -6.57 -9.76
N GLN A 19 -18.63 -6.67 -10.93
CA GLN A 19 -18.26 -5.89 -12.12
C GLN A 19 -18.45 -4.39 -11.90
N CYS A 20 -19.50 -4.00 -11.16
CA CYS A 20 -19.75 -2.61 -10.83
C CYS A 20 -18.67 -2.04 -9.89
N ILE A 21 -18.20 -2.83 -8.93
CA ILE A 21 -17.08 -2.46 -8.05
C ILE A 21 -15.80 -2.32 -8.87
N ASP A 22 -15.50 -3.29 -9.74
CA ASP A 22 -14.29 -3.27 -10.57
C ASP A 22 -14.28 -2.04 -11.49
N TYR A 23 -15.39 -1.74 -12.17
CA TYR A 23 -15.54 -0.55 -12.99
C TYR A 23 -15.42 0.76 -12.19
N ALA A 24 -15.97 0.81 -10.97
CA ALA A 24 -15.82 1.97 -10.10
C ALA A 24 -14.35 2.22 -9.74
N CYS A 25 -13.58 1.16 -9.45
CA CYS A 25 -12.13 1.27 -9.23
C CYS A 25 -11.38 1.74 -10.48
N GLU A 26 -11.68 1.16 -11.66
CA GLU A 26 -11.07 1.59 -12.94
C GLU A 26 -11.38 3.05 -13.28
N SER A 27 -12.53 3.54 -12.83
CA SER A 27 -12.95 4.95 -12.97
C SER A 27 -12.48 5.85 -11.83
N LEU A 28 -11.62 5.36 -10.93
CA LEU A 28 -11.10 6.08 -9.75
C LEU A 28 -12.18 6.55 -8.75
N GLN A 29 -13.35 5.93 -8.74
CA GLN A 29 -14.47 6.22 -7.82
C GLN A 29 -14.40 5.34 -6.56
N PHE A 30 -13.29 5.43 -5.81
CA PHE A 30 -13.00 4.51 -4.71
C PHE A 30 -14.00 4.57 -3.55
N GLU A 31 -14.47 5.76 -3.17
CA GLU A 31 -15.52 5.89 -2.13
C GLU A 31 -16.80 5.13 -2.51
N PHE A 32 -17.20 5.23 -3.78
CA PHE A 32 -18.35 4.49 -4.29
C PHE A 32 -18.08 2.97 -4.30
N ALA A 33 -16.88 2.54 -4.72
CA ALA A 33 -16.48 1.15 -4.66
C ALA A 33 -16.53 0.60 -3.21
N PHE A 34 -16.05 1.37 -2.22
CA PHE A 34 -16.12 1.00 -0.82
C PHE A 34 -17.56 0.89 -0.31
N ASP A 35 -18.44 1.82 -0.67
CA ASP A 35 -19.85 1.78 -0.31
C ASP A 35 -20.52 0.51 -0.85
N LEU A 36 -20.27 0.16 -2.13
CA LEU A 36 -20.77 -1.07 -2.74
C LEU A 36 -20.24 -2.33 -2.04
N ALA A 37 -18.93 -2.38 -1.78
CA ALA A 37 -18.29 -3.54 -1.18
C ALA A 37 -18.72 -3.79 0.26
N LYS A 38 -18.86 -2.73 1.08
CA LYS A 38 -19.26 -2.83 2.50
C LYS A 38 -20.64 -3.48 2.68
N ILE A 39 -21.55 -3.30 1.72
CA ILE A 39 -22.92 -3.82 1.78
C ILE A 39 -22.98 -5.33 1.50
N SER A 40 -22.27 -5.85 0.50
CA SER A 40 -22.43 -7.26 0.09
C SER A 40 -21.18 -7.96 -0.45
N MET A 41 -20.02 -7.29 -0.56
CA MET A 41 -18.78 -7.87 -1.08
C MET A 41 -17.55 -7.48 -0.24
N LYS A 42 -17.62 -7.64 1.08
CA LYS A 42 -16.53 -7.27 2.01
C LYS A 42 -15.17 -7.86 1.64
N LYS A 43 -15.14 -9.05 1.03
CA LYS A 43 -13.93 -9.71 0.51
C LYS A 43 -13.15 -8.88 -0.54
N LYS A 44 -13.80 -7.93 -1.21
CA LYS A 44 -13.18 -7.04 -2.20
C LYS A 44 -12.57 -5.79 -1.58
N VAL A 45 -12.86 -5.48 -0.31
CA VAL A 45 -12.36 -4.26 0.35
C VAL A 45 -10.83 -4.14 0.28
N PRO A 46 -10.02 -5.19 0.54
CA PRO A 46 -8.58 -5.11 0.37
C PRO A 46 -8.13 -4.82 -1.07
N ASP A 47 -8.81 -5.36 -2.08
CA ASP A 47 -8.51 -5.08 -3.51
C ASP A 47 -8.81 -3.63 -3.88
N ILE A 48 -9.88 -3.04 -3.31
CA ILE A 48 -10.21 -1.63 -3.49
C ILE A 48 -9.14 -0.75 -2.85
N HIS A 49 -8.73 -1.05 -1.61
CA HIS A 49 -7.63 -0.35 -0.94
C HIS A 49 -6.34 -0.43 -1.77
N TYR A 50 -6.00 -1.62 -2.30
CA TYR A 50 -4.80 -1.80 -3.13
C TYR A 50 -4.83 -0.93 -4.40
N LYS A 51 -5.93 -0.97 -5.16
CA LYS A 51 -6.10 -0.12 -6.36
C LYS A 51 -6.10 1.37 -6.03
N TYR A 52 -6.66 1.75 -4.88
CA TYR A 52 -6.63 3.13 -4.42
C TYR A 52 -5.21 3.57 -4.05
N ALA A 53 -4.46 2.72 -3.36
CA ALA A 53 -3.06 2.97 -3.03
C ALA A 53 -2.21 3.22 -4.29
N MET A 54 -2.38 2.38 -5.33
CA MET A 54 -1.71 2.56 -6.62
C MET A 54 -2.04 3.92 -7.27
N ALA A 55 -3.33 4.30 -7.30
CA ALA A 55 -3.73 5.59 -7.85
C ALA A 55 -3.15 6.78 -7.05
N LEU A 56 -3.04 6.66 -5.73
CA LEU A 56 -2.42 7.67 -4.87
C LEU A 56 -0.91 7.74 -5.05
N GLU A 57 -0.24 6.60 -5.27
CA GLU A 57 1.18 6.54 -5.62
C GLU A 57 1.48 7.23 -6.95
N ASP A 58 0.68 6.97 -7.99
CA ASP A 58 0.79 7.63 -9.30
C ASP A 58 0.61 9.15 -9.20
N ASP A 59 -0.25 9.61 -8.28
CA ASP A 59 -0.47 11.02 -7.94
C ASP A 59 0.63 11.62 -7.03
N GLY A 60 1.58 10.80 -6.56
CA GLY A 60 2.66 11.21 -5.63
C GLY A 60 2.20 11.44 -4.18
N LYS A 61 1.00 11.01 -3.80
CA LYS A 61 0.42 11.14 -2.45
C LYS A 61 0.84 9.97 -1.56
N PHE A 62 2.15 9.82 -1.38
CA PHE A 62 2.74 8.64 -0.73
C PHE A 62 2.20 8.35 0.68
N ALA A 63 1.98 9.36 1.51
CA ALA A 63 1.45 9.16 2.87
C ALA A 63 0.00 8.66 2.89
N GLU A 64 -0.80 8.97 1.86
CA GLU A 64 -2.15 8.44 1.72
C GLU A 64 -2.10 7.03 1.14
N ALA A 65 -1.24 6.80 0.14
CA ALA A 65 -0.99 5.49 -0.45
C ALA A 65 -0.51 4.47 0.59
N GLU A 66 0.42 4.85 1.49
CA GLU A 66 0.90 4.01 2.60
C GLU A 66 -0.27 3.44 3.42
N LYS A 67 -1.19 4.31 3.85
CA LYS A 67 -2.37 3.89 4.63
C LYS A 67 -3.22 2.89 3.86
N GLN A 68 -3.44 3.15 2.57
CA GLN A 68 -4.22 2.26 1.71
C GLN A 68 -3.52 0.92 1.48
N PHE A 69 -2.20 0.89 1.29
CA PHE A 69 -1.42 -0.35 1.21
C PHE A 69 -1.48 -1.17 2.51
N ILE A 70 -1.39 -0.51 3.67
CA ILE A 70 -1.53 -1.18 4.97
C ILE A 70 -2.95 -1.75 5.14
N ASP A 71 -3.99 -0.96 4.82
CA ASP A 71 -5.40 -1.40 4.87
C ASP A 71 -5.70 -2.54 3.86
N ALA A 72 -4.89 -2.65 2.80
CA ALA A 72 -4.95 -3.75 1.84
C ALA A 72 -4.22 -5.02 2.29
N ASP A 73 -3.58 -5.03 3.48
CA ASP A 73 -2.68 -6.10 3.95
C ASP A 73 -1.45 -6.28 3.03
N LYS A 74 -0.94 -5.15 2.52
CA LYS A 74 0.15 -5.04 1.56
C LYS A 74 1.25 -4.06 2.02
N PRO A 75 1.80 -4.22 3.25
CA PRO A 75 2.78 -3.27 3.78
C PRO A 75 4.10 -3.27 3.00
N LYS A 76 4.48 -4.41 2.40
CA LYS A 76 5.67 -4.51 1.57
C LYS A 76 5.62 -3.58 0.37
N GLU A 77 4.45 -3.42 -0.24
CA GLU A 77 4.22 -2.49 -1.34
C GLU A 77 4.41 -1.04 -0.91
N ALA A 78 3.96 -0.66 0.29
CA ALA A 78 4.25 0.66 0.86
C ALA A 78 5.75 0.88 1.09
N VAL A 79 6.48 -0.14 1.57
CA VAL A 79 7.95 -0.07 1.70
C VAL A 79 8.60 0.15 0.33
N LEU A 80 8.21 -0.64 -0.68
CA LEU A 80 8.77 -0.53 -2.03
C LEU A 80 8.48 0.81 -2.70
N MET A 81 7.28 1.36 -2.50
CA MET A 81 6.92 2.71 -2.94
C MET A 81 7.91 3.75 -2.41
N TYR A 82 8.19 3.75 -1.10
CA TYR A 82 9.16 4.68 -0.51
C TYR A 82 10.60 4.42 -0.97
N VAL A 83 11.00 3.16 -1.16
CA VAL A 83 12.31 2.81 -1.72
C VAL A 83 12.46 3.36 -3.14
N HIS A 84 11.44 3.23 -3.99
CA HIS A 84 11.44 3.80 -5.34
C HIS A 84 11.50 5.33 -5.32
N ALA A 85 10.82 5.97 -4.37
CA ALA A 85 10.88 7.40 -4.13
C ALA A 85 12.22 7.88 -3.50
N GLN A 86 13.14 6.96 -3.18
CA GLN A 86 14.38 7.21 -2.44
C GLN A 86 14.18 7.82 -1.04
N ASP A 87 12.96 7.69 -0.50
CA ASP A 87 12.62 8.11 0.87
C ASP A 87 12.89 6.95 1.84
N TRP A 88 14.17 6.78 2.12
CA TRP A 88 14.64 5.68 2.95
C TRP A 88 14.19 5.76 4.41
N GLU A 89 13.86 6.97 4.90
CA GLU A 89 13.40 7.15 6.27
C GLU A 89 12.01 6.57 6.45
N ASN A 90 11.08 6.91 5.55
CA ASN A 90 9.73 6.36 5.60
C ASN A 90 9.70 4.87 5.21
N ALA A 91 10.53 4.43 4.25
CA ALA A 91 10.67 3.01 3.95
C ALA A 91 11.07 2.18 5.19
N GLN A 92 12.03 2.67 5.99
CA GLN A 92 12.47 1.98 7.20
C GLN A 92 11.38 2.00 8.28
N LYS A 93 10.71 3.14 8.49
CA LYS A 93 9.61 3.25 9.48
C LYS A 93 8.48 2.27 9.19
N VAL A 94 8.04 2.19 7.93
CA VAL A 94 6.96 1.29 7.51
C VAL A 94 7.41 -0.17 7.64
N ALA A 95 8.63 -0.50 7.24
CA ALA A 95 9.17 -1.85 7.39
C ALA A 95 9.23 -2.26 8.87
N GLU A 96 9.78 -1.43 9.75
CA GLU A 96 9.87 -1.72 11.18
C GLU A 96 8.48 -1.90 11.84
N ALA A 97 7.48 -1.11 11.40
CA ALA A 97 6.14 -1.14 11.97
C ALA A 97 5.24 -2.24 11.43
N HIS A 98 5.36 -2.57 10.14
CA HIS A 98 4.36 -3.39 9.43
C HIS A 98 4.95 -4.52 8.60
N ASP A 99 6.23 -4.49 8.25
CA ASP A 99 6.88 -5.54 7.45
C ASP A 99 8.34 -5.78 7.90
N PRO A 100 8.56 -6.41 9.08
CA PRO A 100 9.90 -6.61 9.64
C PRO A 100 10.84 -7.39 8.71
N GLU A 101 10.30 -8.23 7.83
CA GLU A 101 11.08 -8.98 6.84
C GLU A 101 11.77 -8.07 5.82
N SER A 102 11.20 -6.89 5.53
CA SER A 102 11.79 -5.91 4.61
C SER A 102 12.83 -5.00 5.25
N VAL A 103 12.98 -4.97 6.58
CA VAL A 103 13.93 -4.08 7.27
C VAL A 103 15.36 -4.31 6.79
N GLY A 104 15.77 -5.58 6.64
CA GLY A 104 17.10 -5.93 6.14
C GLY A 104 17.38 -5.36 4.74
N ASP A 105 16.41 -5.51 3.83
CA ASP A 105 16.53 -5.00 2.45
C ASP A 105 16.59 -3.47 2.41
N VAL A 106 15.79 -2.79 3.22
CA VAL A 106 15.82 -1.32 3.34
C VAL A 106 17.17 -0.84 3.86
N LEU A 107 17.72 -1.48 4.90
CA LEU A 107 19.03 -1.13 5.46
C LEU A 107 20.16 -1.37 4.45
N VAL A 108 20.09 -2.45 3.67
CA VAL A 108 21.03 -2.70 2.56
C VAL A 108 20.93 -1.61 1.49
N GLY A 109 19.72 -1.19 1.13
CA GLY A 109 19.50 -0.07 0.20
C GLY A 109 20.11 1.25 0.71
N GLN A 110 19.86 1.61 1.97
CA GLN A 110 20.47 2.76 2.62
C GLN A 110 22.01 2.67 2.65
N ALA A 111 22.57 1.48 2.90
CA ALA A 111 24.01 1.27 2.91
C ALA A 111 24.64 1.52 1.53
N ARG A 112 23.96 1.08 0.46
CA ARG A 112 24.41 1.34 -0.92
C ARG A 112 24.41 2.85 -1.23
N LEU A 113 23.40 3.59 -0.78
CA LEU A 113 23.37 5.05 -0.92
C LEU A 113 24.49 5.72 -0.13
N ALA A 114 24.71 5.34 1.13
CA ALA A 114 25.80 5.87 1.94
C ALA A 114 27.17 5.59 1.30
N PHE A 115 27.33 4.41 0.70
CA PHE A 115 28.55 4.03 -0.01
C PHE A 115 28.78 4.88 -1.27
N SER A 116 27.75 5.14 -2.08
CA SER A 116 27.87 6.01 -3.26
C SER A 116 28.23 7.46 -2.89
N GLN A 117 27.83 7.90 -1.71
CA GLN A 117 28.19 9.19 -1.11
C GLN A 117 29.57 9.19 -0.43
N LYS A 118 30.36 8.10 -0.53
CA LYS A 118 31.66 7.91 0.14
C LYS A 118 31.61 7.97 1.68
N ASN A 119 30.42 7.80 2.26
CA ASN A 119 30.25 7.68 3.70
C ASN A 119 30.38 6.21 4.12
N HIS A 120 31.62 5.70 4.05
CA HIS A 120 31.93 4.31 4.39
C HIS A 120 31.55 3.92 5.82
N PRO A 121 31.79 4.75 6.87
CA PRO A 121 31.40 4.39 8.24
C PRO A 121 29.89 4.16 8.39
N LYS A 122 29.06 5.01 7.76
CA LYS A 122 27.60 4.84 7.79
C LYS A 122 27.17 3.57 7.05
N ALA A 123 27.76 3.30 5.88
CA ALA A 123 27.44 2.11 5.10
C ALA A 123 27.74 0.81 5.86
N GLU A 124 28.89 0.72 6.52
CA GLU A 124 29.28 -0.44 7.32
C GLU A 124 28.33 -0.68 8.49
N SER A 125 28.01 0.38 9.25
CA SER A 125 27.05 0.32 10.36
C SER A 125 25.68 -0.22 9.91
N LEU A 126 25.18 0.24 8.77
CA LEU A 126 23.90 -0.21 8.22
C LEU A 126 23.93 -1.68 7.78
N LEU A 127 25.03 -2.15 7.16
CA LEU A 127 25.18 -3.56 6.77
C LEU A 127 25.25 -4.50 7.98
N LEU A 128 25.90 -4.08 9.06
CA LEU A 128 25.95 -4.87 10.30
C LEU A 128 24.56 -5.00 10.93
N ARG A 129 23.77 -3.92 10.93
CA ARG A 129 22.36 -3.95 11.37
C ARG A 129 21.52 -4.85 10.47
N ALA A 130 21.72 -4.81 9.15
CA ALA A 130 20.98 -5.67 8.22
C ALA A 130 21.24 -7.18 8.42
N GLN A 131 22.42 -7.56 8.93
CA GLN A 131 22.75 -8.95 9.27
C GLN A 131 22.19 -9.40 10.64
N ARG A 132 21.71 -8.45 11.45
CA ARG A 132 21.13 -8.68 12.77
C ARG A 132 19.85 -7.84 12.91
N PRO A 133 18.81 -8.11 12.12
CA PRO A 133 17.51 -7.50 12.36
C PRO A 133 17.06 -7.98 13.76
N GLU A 134 16.88 -7.03 14.69
CA GLU A 134 16.44 -7.31 16.07
C GLU A 134 15.00 -7.84 16.10
#